data_AF-A0A1R3FR09-F1
#
_entry.id   AF-A0A1R3FR09-F1
#
_cell.length_a   1.000
_cell.length_b   1.000
_cell.length_c   1.000
_cell.angle_alpha   90.00
_cell.angle_beta   90.00
_cell.angle_gamma   90.00
#
_symmetry.space_group_name_H-M   'P 1'
#
loop_
_entity.id
_entity.type
_entity.pdbx_description
1 polymer ?
#
loop_
_entity_poly.entity_id
_entity_poly.type
_entity_poly.pdbx_seq_one_letter_code
_entity_poly.pdbx_strand_id
1 'polypeptide(L)'
;MTIQATLTPTLPEQKDTPVLYKILVMMSLMLTIDGSLTAVMTYMNVGFGEAFIGNWLSSLALVVVIMMPIGIAMTTLVTKLVAKALPKYSEKVRNLIVGLIMAFIMESIMAFVTAANNIGFSDTSAFTSGWFNGFVAALPVGLTIMVVMSMTIKPKLERFMNS
;
A
#
# COMPACT_ATOMS: atom_id res chain seq x y z
N MET A 1 41.38 -32.03 -44.49
CA MET A 1 41.30 -30.96 -43.48
C MET A 1 39.83 -30.59 -43.34
N THR A 2 39.17 -31.04 -42.27
CA THR A 2 37.76 -30.75 -42.01
C THR A 2 37.66 -29.54 -41.08
N ILE A 3 37.15 -28.43 -41.60
CA ILE A 3 36.90 -27.20 -40.84
C ILE A 3 35.64 -27.43 -40.01
N GLN A 4 35.78 -27.63 -38.69
CA GLN A 4 34.65 -27.57 -37.76
C GLN A 4 34.32 -26.09 -37.52
N ALA A 5 33.19 -25.64 -38.05
CA ALA A 5 32.60 -24.36 -37.69
C ALA A 5 32.09 -24.44 -36.24
N THR A 6 32.76 -23.75 -35.32
CA THR A 6 32.30 -23.54 -33.94
C THR A 6 31.08 -22.62 -33.98
N LEU A 7 29.89 -23.20 -33.97
CA LEU A 7 28.63 -22.48 -33.76
C LEU A 7 28.52 -22.13 -32.27
N THR A 8 29.17 -21.05 -31.85
CA THR A 8 28.92 -20.46 -30.54
C THR A 8 27.51 -19.86 -30.57
N PRO A 9 26.53 -20.36 -29.79
CA PRO A 9 25.22 -19.74 -29.75
C PRO A 9 25.38 -18.35 -29.13
N THR A 10 25.18 -17.31 -29.94
CA THR A 10 25.01 -15.95 -29.42
C THR A 10 23.72 -15.94 -28.62
N LEU A 11 23.84 -15.87 -27.28
CA LEU A 11 22.70 -15.67 -26.41
C LEU A 11 21.93 -14.42 -26.89
N PRO A 12 20.59 -14.47 -27.04
CA PRO A 12 19.82 -13.31 -27.45
C PRO A 12 20.07 -12.18 -26.45
N GLU A 13 20.37 -10.99 -26.99
CA GLU A 13 20.59 -9.76 -26.21
C GLU A 13 19.39 -9.54 -25.29
N GLN A 14 19.62 -9.63 -23.98
CA GLN A 14 18.58 -9.43 -22.98
C GLN A 14 18.19 -7.95 -22.99
N LYS A 15 17.07 -7.63 -23.64
CA LYS A 15 16.56 -6.27 -23.73
C LYS A 15 16.09 -5.80 -22.35
N ASP A 16 16.70 -4.72 -21.85
CA ASP A 16 16.31 -4.08 -20.59
C ASP A 16 14.83 -3.68 -20.61
N THR A 17 14.20 -3.79 -19.44
CA THR A 17 12.78 -3.51 -19.26
C THR A 17 12.54 -1.99 -19.33
N PRO A 18 11.68 -1.51 -20.25
CA PRO A 18 11.39 -0.08 -20.38
C PRO A 18 10.89 0.55 -19.08
N VAL A 19 11.36 1.76 -18.77
CA VAL A 19 10.98 2.54 -17.56
C VAL A 19 9.46 2.72 -17.45
N LEU A 20 8.77 2.89 -18.58
CA LEU A 20 7.31 3.02 -18.61
C LEU A 20 6.61 1.81 -17.97
N TYR A 21 7.08 0.58 -18.22
CA TYR A 21 6.48 -0.62 -17.63
C TYR A 21 6.75 -0.71 -16.13
N LYS A 22 7.93 -0.28 -15.68
CA LYS A 22 8.26 -0.18 -14.26
C LYS A 22 7.29 0.76 -13.53
N ILE A 23 7.05 1.93 -14.10
CA ILE A 23 6.09 2.91 -13.55
C ILE A 23 4.67 2.34 -13.55
N LEU A 24 4.21 1.76 -14.66
CA LEU A 24 2.85 1.21 -14.76
C LEU A 24 2.62 0.07 -13.76
N VAL A 25 3.61 -0.81 -13.56
CA VAL A 25 3.53 -1.88 -12.56
C VAL A 25 3.45 -1.30 -11.14
N MET A 26 4.28 -0.31 -10.80
CA MET A 26 4.21 0.32 -9.47
C MET A 26 2.86 1.01 -9.23
N MET A 27 2.38 1.79 -10.21
CA MET A 27 1.10 2.49 -10.13
C MET A 27 -0.07 1.51 -9.98
N SER A 28 -0.09 0.45 -10.78
CA SER A 28 -1.16 -0.57 -10.71
C SER A 28 -1.15 -1.31 -9.38
N LEU A 29 0.02 -1.65 -8.83
CA LEU A 29 0.11 -2.27 -7.50
C LEU A 29 -0.41 -1.34 -6.41
N MET A 30 0.01 -0.08 -6.39
CA MET A 30 -0.46 0.92 -5.42
C MET A 30 -1.97 1.11 -5.50
N LEU A 31 -2.51 1.31 -6.71
CA LEU A 31 -3.95 1.44 -6.93
C LEU A 31 -4.73 0.19 -6.53
N THR A 32 -4.16 -1.01 -6.73
CA THR A 32 -4.82 -2.25 -6.33
C THR A 32 -4.91 -2.37 -4.82
N ILE A 33 -3.82 -2.06 -4.10
CA ILE A 33 -3.81 -2.10 -2.63
C ILE A 33 -4.76 -1.06 -2.08
N ASP A 34 -4.52 0.22 -2.38
CA ASP A 34 -5.29 1.32 -1.80
C ASP A 34 -6.75 1.27 -2.24
N GLY A 35 -6.99 0.90 -3.51
CA GLY A 35 -8.32 0.68 -4.06
C GLY A 35 -9.08 -0.44 -3.36
N SER A 36 -8.42 -1.56 -3.05
CA SER A 36 -9.06 -2.68 -2.34
C SER A 36 -9.41 -2.31 -0.88
N LEU A 37 -8.51 -1.63 -0.17
CA LEU A 37 -8.73 -1.20 1.21
C LEU A 37 -9.84 -0.14 1.29
N THR A 38 -9.78 0.89 0.44
CA THR A 38 -10.84 1.91 0.38
C THR A 38 -12.18 1.35 -0.10
N ALA A 39 -12.20 0.33 -0.95
CA ALA A 39 -13.43 -0.35 -1.34
C ALA A 39 -14.10 -1.04 -0.14
N VAL A 40 -13.32 -1.77 0.67
CA VAL A 40 -13.82 -2.41 1.90
C VAL A 40 -14.35 -1.36 2.87
N MET A 41 -13.59 -0.29 3.12
CA MET A 41 -14.03 0.80 4.01
C MET A 41 -15.28 1.50 3.49
N THR A 42 -15.38 1.73 2.17
CA THR A 42 -16.55 2.34 1.55
C THR A 42 -17.77 1.44 1.68
N TYR A 43 -17.60 0.13 1.47
CA TYR A 43 -18.66 -0.84 1.66
C TYR A 43 -19.18 -0.82 3.11
N MET A 44 -18.29 -0.70 4.10
CA MET A 44 -18.71 -0.60 5.51
C MET A 44 -19.50 0.68 5.81
N ASN A 45 -19.29 1.76 5.05
CA ASN A 45 -19.97 3.03 5.27
C ASN A 45 -21.32 3.12 4.54
N VAL A 46 -21.41 2.63 3.29
CA VAL A 46 -22.59 2.85 2.43
C VAL A 46 -23.18 1.58 1.81
N GLY A 47 -22.56 0.41 2.01
CA GLY A 47 -22.97 -0.85 1.38
C GLY A 47 -22.78 -0.85 -0.14
N PHE A 48 -23.26 -1.92 -0.80
CA PHE A 48 -23.37 -1.95 -2.26
C PHE A 48 -24.65 -1.24 -2.70
N GLY A 49 -24.54 -0.38 -3.72
CA GLY A 49 -25.65 0.38 -4.26
C GLY A 49 -25.18 1.47 -5.21
N GLU A 50 -26.09 2.34 -5.63
CA GLU A 50 -25.82 3.40 -6.62
C GLU A 50 -24.72 4.38 -6.17
N ALA A 51 -24.63 4.65 -4.86
CA ALA A 51 -23.63 5.54 -4.29
C ALA A 51 -22.23 4.91 -4.13
N PHE A 52 -22.11 3.57 -4.17
CA PHE A 52 -20.87 2.88 -3.83
C PHE A 52 -19.70 3.29 -4.72
N ILE A 53 -19.87 3.23 -6.05
CA ILE A 53 -18.79 3.49 -7.00
C ILE A 53 -18.32 4.94 -6.92
N GLY A 54 -19.26 5.90 -6.83
CA GLY A 54 -18.92 7.32 -6.70
C GLY A 54 -18.15 7.61 -5.41
N ASN A 55 -18.63 7.08 -4.29
CA ASN A 55 -18.00 7.28 -2.98
C ASN A 55 -16.64 6.57 -2.87
N TRP A 56 -16.51 5.38 -3.46
CA TRP A 56 -15.27 4.64 -3.50
C TRP A 56 -14.20 5.37 -4.32
N LEU A 57 -14.54 5.82 -5.54
CA LEU A 57 -13.60 6.56 -6.38
C LEU A 57 -13.18 7.89 -5.75
N SER A 58 -14.11 8.62 -5.13
CA SER A 58 -13.82 9.86 -4.40
C SER A 58 -12.89 9.60 -3.20
N SER A 59 -13.20 8.57 -2.40
CA SER A 59 -12.38 8.18 -1.25
C SER A 59 -10.97 7.75 -1.69
N LEU A 60 -10.86 6.96 -2.75
CA LEU A 60 -9.58 6.54 -3.32
C LEU A 60 -8.75 7.75 -3.77
N ALA A 61 -9.35 8.68 -4.50
CA ALA A 61 -8.66 9.89 -4.95
C ALA A 61 -8.16 10.74 -3.76
N LEU A 62 -9.00 10.92 -2.75
CA LEU A 62 -8.63 11.65 -1.53
C LEU A 62 -7.49 10.96 -0.78
N VAL A 63 -7.56 9.64 -0.62
CA VAL A 63 -6.53 8.85 0.06
C VAL A 63 -5.19 8.98 -0.66
N VAL A 64 -5.15 8.85 -1.98
CA VAL A 64 -3.89 9.02 -2.75
C VAL A 64 -3.25 10.38 -2.51
N VAL A 65 -4.05 11.45 -2.51
CA VAL A 65 -3.56 12.83 -2.31
C VAL A 65 -3.09 13.06 -0.87
N ILE A 66 -3.83 12.53 0.11
CA ILE A 66 -3.56 12.75 1.54
C ILE A 66 -2.42 11.86 2.05
N MET A 67 -2.32 10.62 1.59
CA MET A 67 -1.33 9.66 2.08
C MET A 67 0.09 10.00 1.66
N MET A 68 0.28 10.66 0.52
CA MET A 68 1.62 11.05 0.06
C MET A 68 2.35 11.98 1.06
N PRO A 69 1.80 13.14 1.48
CA PRO A 69 2.46 14.01 2.47
C PRO A 69 2.44 13.40 3.88
N ILE A 70 1.34 12.77 4.29
CA ILE A 70 1.21 12.21 5.64
C ILE A 70 2.16 11.04 5.84
N GLY A 71 2.29 10.15 4.85
CA GLY A 71 3.16 8.99 4.92
C GLY A 71 4.62 9.39 5.18
N ILE A 72 5.12 10.42 4.49
CA ILE A 72 6.48 10.94 4.69
C ILE A 72 6.66 11.51 6.10
N ALA A 73 5.71 12.35 6.52
CA ALA A 73 5.74 13.00 7.84
C ALA A 73 5.70 11.96 8.97
N MET A 74 4.76 11.02 8.91
CA MET A 74 4.55 9.99 9.93
C MET A 74 5.69 8.98 9.96
N THR A 75 6.22 8.55 8.81
CA THR A 75 7.37 7.65 8.78
C THR A 75 8.56 8.28 9.49
N THR A 76 8.84 9.56 9.23
CA THR A 76 9.94 10.29 9.88
C THR A 76 9.73 10.41 11.38
N LEU A 77 8.51 10.79 11.79
CA LEU A 77 8.16 10.97 13.19
C LEU A 77 8.24 9.65 13.97
N VAL A 78 7.56 8.60 13.49
CA VAL A 78 7.50 7.29 14.14
C VAL A 78 8.89 6.68 14.23
N THR A 79 9.69 6.75 13.16
CA THR A 79 11.07 6.23 13.19
C THR A 79 11.91 6.91 14.26
N LYS A 80 11.84 8.24 14.37
CA LYS A 80 12.56 9.00 15.42
C LYS A 80 12.07 8.65 16.82
N LEU A 81 10.76 8.53 17.01
CA LEU A 81 10.17 8.18 18.30
C LEU A 81 10.57 6.77 18.73
N VAL A 82 10.48 5.78 17.84
CA VAL A 82 10.90 4.40 18.13
C VAL A 82 12.39 4.33 18.41
N ALA A 83 13.23 5.03 17.64
CA ALA A 83 14.67 5.05 17.89
C ALA A 83 15.03 5.67 19.25
N LYS A 84 14.29 6.71 19.68
CA LYS A 84 14.46 7.35 20.98
C LYS A 84 13.92 6.50 22.14
N ALA A 85 12.78 5.83 21.95
CA ALA A 85 12.13 5.02 22.98
C ALA A 85 12.79 3.65 23.18
N LEU A 86 13.33 3.05 22.11
CA LEU A 86 13.92 1.72 22.12
C LEU A 86 15.42 1.71 21.73
N PRO A 87 16.27 2.54 22.37
CA PRO A 87 17.66 2.77 21.94
C PRO A 87 18.58 1.56 22.15
N LYS A 88 18.14 0.53 22.86
CA LYS A 88 18.89 -0.71 23.12
C LYS A 88 18.57 -1.85 22.16
N TYR A 89 17.49 -1.74 21.38
CA TYR A 89 17.08 -2.78 20.43
C TYR A 89 17.85 -2.66 19.12
N SER A 90 18.06 -3.79 18.44
CA SER A 90 18.69 -3.81 17.12
C SER A 90 17.81 -3.08 16.08
N GLU A 91 18.46 -2.56 15.03
CA GLU A 91 17.79 -1.84 13.96
C GLU A 91 16.67 -2.66 13.30
N LYS A 92 16.89 -3.97 13.11
CA LYS A 92 15.89 -4.88 12.55
C LYS A 92 14.60 -4.91 13.38
N VAL A 93 14.73 -4.98 14.71
CA VAL A 93 13.57 -5.00 15.62
C VAL A 93 12.86 -3.65 15.61
N ARG A 94 13.60 -2.53 15.60
CA ARG A 94 12.99 -1.20 15.49
C ARG A 94 12.24 -1.02 14.18
N ASN A 95 12.81 -1.44 13.06
CA ASN A 95 12.18 -1.33 11.75
C ASN A 95 10.90 -2.18 11.67
N LEU A 96 10.89 -3.37 12.28
CA LEU A 96 9.68 -4.18 12.42
C LEU A 96 8.60 -3.45 13.22
N ILE A 97 8.97 -2.86 14.37
CA ILE A 97 8.04 -2.11 15.22
C ILE A 97 7.51 -0.87 14.48
N VAL A 98 8.37 -0.12 13.79
CA VAL A 98 7.97 1.01 12.95
C VAL A 98 6.96 0.55 11.89
N GLY A 99 7.24 -0.55 11.19
CA GLY A 99 6.32 -1.11 10.19
C GLY A 99 4.94 -1.44 10.75
N LEU A 100 4.88 -2.07 11.92
CA LEU A 100 3.61 -2.39 12.60
C LEU A 100 2.84 -1.14 13.04
N ILE A 101 3.54 -0.16 13.63
CA ILE A 101 2.94 1.12 14.03
C ILE A 101 2.42 1.86 12.81
N MET A 102 3.19 1.91 11.73
CA MET A 102 2.80 2.56 10.48
C MET A 102 1.59 1.88 9.84
N ALA A 103 1.52 0.54 9.84
CA ALA A 103 0.34 -0.17 9.34
C ALA A 103 -0.92 0.26 10.11
N PHE A 104 -0.86 0.30 11.45
CA PHE A 104 -1.99 0.74 12.27
C PHE A 104 -2.38 2.20 12.02
N ILE A 105 -1.40 3.11 12.03
CA ILE A 105 -1.64 4.56 11.86
C ILE A 105 -2.21 4.85 10.47
N MET A 106 -1.59 4.31 9.43
CA MET A 106 -1.98 4.60 8.04
C MET A 106 -3.37 4.06 7.74
N GLU A 107 -3.68 2.84 8.19
CA GLU A 107 -5.00 2.24 8.03
C GLU A 107 -6.08 3.06 8.77
N SER A 108 -5.77 3.55 9.97
CA SER A 108 -6.68 4.40 10.74
C SER A 108 -6.94 5.74 10.05
N ILE A 109 -5.92 6.37 9.47
CA ILE A 109 -6.06 7.64 8.74
C ILE A 109 -6.86 7.41 7.45
N MET A 110 -6.61 6.31 6.74
CA MET A 110 -7.34 5.95 5.52
C MET A 110 -8.83 5.72 5.81
N ALA A 111 -9.13 4.99 6.87
CA ALA A 111 -10.50 4.77 7.33
C ALA A 111 -11.18 6.08 7.74
N PHE A 112 -10.43 6.98 8.40
CA PHE A 112 -10.96 8.30 8.80
C PHE A 112 -11.31 9.14 7.58
N VAL A 113 -10.42 9.24 6.59
CA VAL A 113 -10.66 9.99 5.35
C VAL A 113 -11.86 9.41 4.60
N THR A 114 -11.97 8.09 4.54
CA THR A 114 -13.09 7.40 3.87
C THR A 114 -14.42 7.64 4.59
N ALA A 115 -14.44 7.59 5.93
CA ALA A 115 -15.62 7.93 6.72
C ALA A 115 -16.00 9.41 6.59
N ALA A 116 -15.01 10.31 6.58
CA ALA A 116 -15.23 11.74 6.39
C ALA A 116 -15.83 12.04 5.02
N ASN A 117 -15.37 11.34 3.97
CA ASN A 117 -15.92 11.49 2.62
C ASN A 117 -17.34 10.91 2.49
N ASN A 118 -17.61 9.76 3.12
CA ASN A 118 -18.85 9.01 2.86
C ASN A 118 -19.99 9.34 3.83
N ILE A 119 -19.67 9.65 5.09
CA ILE A 119 -20.65 9.94 6.16
C ILE A 119 -20.66 11.43 6.49
N GLY A 120 -19.50 12.08 6.46
CA GLY A 120 -19.33 13.46 6.90
C GLY A 120 -19.35 13.61 8.43
N PHE A 121 -19.49 14.85 8.90
CA PHE A 121 -19.37 15.18 10.33
C PHE A 121 -20.69 15.57 11.00
N SER A 122 -21.81 15.47 10.28
CA SER A 122 -23.14 15.88 10.78
C SER A 122 -23.64 14.99 11.92
N ASP A 123 -23.30 13.70 11.89
CA ASP A 123 -23.61 12.75 12.95
C ASP A 123 -22.30 12.12 13.46
N THR A 124 -21.89 12.53 14.65
CA THR A 124 -20.66 12.05 15.29
C THR A 124 -20.71 10.55 15.60
N SER A 125 -21.89 10.02 15.95
CA SER A 125 -22.07 8.59 16.25
C SER A 125 -21.93 7.75 14.98
N ALA A 126 -22.58 8.16 13.89
CA ALA A 126 -22.46 7.50 12.60
C ALA A 126 -21.01 7.58 12.07
N PHE A 127 -20.39 8.76 12.18
CA PHE A 127 -19.00 8.97 11.75
C PHE A 127 -18.02 8.07 12.49
N THR A 128 -18.07 8.06 13.83
CA THR A 128 -17.15 7.27 14.66
C THR A 128 -17.34 5.77 14.43
N SER A 129 -18.59 5.33 14.30
CA SER A 129 -18.90 3.94 13.96
C SER A 129 -18.39 3.55 12.58
N GLY A 130 -18.60 4.39 11.56
CA GLY A 130 -18.12 4.14 10.20
C GLY A 130 -16.59 4.12 10.10
N TRP A 131 -15.92 5.07 10.76
CA TRP A 131 -14.46 5.08 10.88
C TRP A 131 -13.93 3.80 11.53
N PHE A 132 -14.45 3.44 12.70
CA PHE A 132 -13.97 2.27 13.44
C PHE A 132 -14.28 0.96 12.71
N ASN A 133 -15.49 0.82 12.16
CA ASN A 133 -15.88 -0.37 11.39
C ASN A 133 -15.05 -0.50 10.11
N GLY A 134 -14.83 0.61 9.39
CA GLY A 134 -13.95 0.63 8.22
C GLY A 134 -12.52 0.21 8.58
N PHE A 135 -11.97 0.74 9.67
CA PHE A 135 -10.65 0.39 10.17
C PHE A 135 -10.54 -1.09 10.53
N VAL A 136 -11.45 -1.61 11.35
CA VAL A 136 -11.44 -3.02 11.80
C VAL A 136 -11.66 -3.98 10.63
N ALA A 137 -12.51 -3.63 9.67
CA ALA A 137 -12.77 -4.46 8.49
C ALA A 137 -11.58 -4.50 7.53
N ALA A 138 -10.87 -3.38 7.37
CA ALA A 138 -9.74 -3.28 6.45
C ALA A 138 -8.44 -3.83 7.05
N LEU A 139 -8.26 -3.81 8.37
CA LEU A 139 -7.07 -4.33 9.06
C LEU A 139 -6.68 -5.77 8.65
N PRO A 140 -7.57 -6.78 8.67
CA PRO A 140 -7.24 -8.13 8.22
C PRO A 140 -6.77 -8.19 6.76
N VAL A 141 -7.38 -7.36 5.90
CA VAL A 141 -7.03 -7.27 4.48
C VAL A 141 -5.65 -6.64 4.32
N GLY A 142 -5.38 -5.53 5.01
CA GLY A 142 -4.09 -4.85 5.02
C GLY A 142 -2.96 -5.75 5.52
N LEU A 143 -3.18 -6.51 6.60
CA LEU A 143 -2.20 -7.48 7.10
C LEU A 143 -1.95 -8.62 6.11
N THR A 144 -3.00 -9.13 5.46
CA THR A 144 -2.87 -10.17 4.43
C THR A 144 -2.04 -9.65 3.24
N ILE A 145 -2.37 -8.46 2.77
CA ILE A 145 -1.62 -7.78 1.70
C ILE A 145 -0.17 -7.57 2.12
N MET A 146 0.10 -7.14 3.36
CA MET A 146 1.46 -6.95 3.88
C MET A 146 2.29 -8.24 3.78
N VAL A 147 1.73 -9.38 4.20
CA VAL A 147 2.43 -10.67 4.14
C VAL A 147 2.69 -11.07 2.68
N VAL A 148 1.68 -10.99 1.82
CA VAL A 148 1.79 -11.32 0.39
C VAL A 148 2.81 -10.39 -0.28
N MET A 149 2.77 -9.10 0.03
CA MET A 149 3.71 -8.10 -0.46
C MET A 149 5.13 -8.42 -0.03
N SER A 150 5.35 -8.70 1.25
CA SER A 150 6.69 -8.96 1.78
C SER A 150 7.29 -10.26 1.25
N MET A 151 6.50 -11.33 1.12
CA MET A 151 7.01 -12.66 0.79
C MET A 151 7.05 -12.95 -0.70
N THR A 152 6.08 -12.42 -1.47
CA THR A 152 5.89 -12.80 -2.87
C THR A 152 6.14 -11.63 -3.82
N ILE A 153 5.52 -10.48 -3.58
CA ILE A 153 5.51 -9.39 -4.57
C ILE A 153 6.81 -8.60 -4.53
N LYS A 154 7.29 -8.20 -3.35
CA LYS A 154 8.51 -7.39 -3.19
C LYS A 154 9.74 -8.06 -3.85
N PRO A 155 10.06 -9.35 -3.62
CA PRO A 155 11.20 -9.99 -4.28
C PRO A 155 11.08 -10.02 -5.81
N LYS A 156 9.86 -10.24 -6.33
CA LYS A 156 9.59 -10.27 -7.78
C LYS A 156 9.66 -8.87 -8.39
N LEU A 157 9.12 -7.88 -7.68
CA LEU A 157 9.14 -6.48 -8.10
C LEU A 157 10.57 -5.97 -8.16
N GLU A 158 11.39 -6.21 -7.13
CA GLU A 158 12.81 -5.84 -7.15
C GLU A 158 13.55 -6.46 -8.34
N ARG A 159 13.30 -7.74 -8.64
CA ARG A 159 13.87 -8.40 -9.83
C ARG A 159 13.44 -7.74 -11.14
N PHE A 160 12.15 -7.38 -11.28
CA PHE A 160 11.62 -6.70 -12.47
C PHE A 160 12.13 -5.26 -12.62
N MET A 161 12.33 -4.57 -11.50
CA MET A 161 12.87 -3.20 -11.49
C MET A 161 14.36 -3.16 -11.85
N ASN A 162 15.09 -4.25 -11.59
CA ASN A 162 16.52 -4.40 -11.88
C ASN A 162 16.81 -5.07 -13.23
N SER A 163 15.79 -5.58 -13.93
CA SER A 163 15.88 -6.04 -15.33
C SER A 163 15.59 -4.94 -16.33
#